data_AF-A0A7D7VQH7-F1
#
_entry.id   AF-A0A7D7VQH7-F1
#
_cell.length_a   1.000
_cell.length_b   1.000
_cell.length_c   1.000
_cell.angle_alpha   90.00
_cell.angle_beta   90.00
_cell.angle_gamma   90.00
#
_symmetry.space_group_name_H-M   'P 1'
#
loop_
_entity.id
_entity.type
_entity.pdbx_description
1 polymer ?
#
loop_
_entity_poly.entity_id
_entity_poly.type
_entity_poly.pdbx_seq_one_letter_code
_entity_poly.pdbx_strand_id
1 'polypeptide(L)'
;MSGIISTSQDTSNKFPNFWEVSVDKKTIFTNDDIIDAYLKSKEDSIKEKKQLFVDKLNENIEKSTNFTDSMFTFLRKNNFNPISAHLKINTYNDFVILVTLPEDEFISEDFLVSYNFAATIEEQVLNDKYYNVMFMFSDREEETFNKSLLASDGFFLDYKINKVEAQNPL
;
A
#
# COMPACT_ATOMS: atom_id res chain seq x y z
N MET A 1 -20.16 11.06 45.63
CA MET A 1 -19.72 9.69 45.30
C MET A 1 -19.25 9.70 43.87
N SER A 2 -17.95 9.47 43.69
CA SER A 2 -17.30 9.28 42.40
C SER A 2 -17.81 8.03 41.71
N GLY A 3 -17.88 8.08 40.37
CA GLY A 3 -18.20 6.92 39.53
C GLY A 3 -17.78 7.23 38.10
N ILE A 4 -16.47 7.24 37.86
CA ILE A 4 -15.87 7.20 36.52
C ILE A 4 -16.08 5.77 35.99
N ILE A 5 -16.74 5.62 34.85
CA ILE A 5 -16.58 4.42 34.02
C ILE A 5 -16.05 4.88 32.67
N SER A 6 -14.73 4.76 32.58
CA SER A 6 -13.92 4.83 31.37
C SER A 6 -14.46 3.85 30.33
N THR A 7 -15.05 4.36 29.25
CA THR A 7 -15.19 3.61 28.00
C THR A 7 -13.79 3.41 27.42
N SER A 8 -13.38 2.14 27.43
CA SER A 8 -12.18 1.59 26.83
C SER A 8 -11.92 2.15 25.43
N GLN A 9 -10.74 2.75 25.25
CA GLN A 9 -10.24 3.15 23.94
C GLN A 9 -10.03 1.91 23.08
N ASP A 10 -10.73 1.91 21.95
CA ASP A 10 -10.64 0.99 20.84
C ASP A 10 -9.21 1.00 20.29
N THR A 11 -8.46 -0.07 20.54
CA THR A 11 -7.09 -0.27 20.04
C THR A 11 -7.16 -0.73 18.58
N SER A 12 -7.74 0.09 17.71
CA SER A 12 -7.67 -0.14 16.28
C SER A 12 -6.21 -0.07 15.85
N ASN A 13 -5.65 -1.21 15.44
CA ASN A 13 -4.38 -1.33 14.72
C ASN A 13 -4.44 -0.42 13.48
N LYS A 14 -3.90 0.79 13.62
CA LYS A 14 -3.81 1.74 12.50
C LYS A 14 -2.64 1.33 11.64
N PHE A 15 -2.91 0.98 10.38
CA PHE A 15 -1.90 1.02 9.33
C PHE A 15 -1.17 2.36 9.35
N PRO A 16 0.07 2.43 8.84
CA PRO A 16 0.77 3.71 8.64
C PRO A 16 -0.17 4.72 7.96
N ASN A 17 -0.10 5.99 8.38
CA ASN A 17 -1.11 7.01 8.07
C ASN A 17 -1.47 7.17 6.58
N PHE A 18 -0.63 6.68 5.68
CA PHE A 18 -0.70 6.79 4.22
C PHE A 18 -1.45 5.65 3.51
N TRP A 19 -1.84 4.58 4.18
CA TRP A 19 -2.65 3.50 3.57
C TRP A 19 -4.05 3.43 4.20
N GLU A 20 -5.06 3.14 3.39
CA GLU A 20 -6.42 2.85 3.82
C GLU A 20 -6.95 1.55 3.23
N VAL A 21 -7.82 0.85 3.96
CA VAL A 21 -8.40 -0.40 3.48
C VAL A 21 -9.41 -0.09 2.37
N SER A 22 -9.24 -0.71 1.20
CA SER A 22 -9.95 -0.36 -0.04
C SER A 22 -11.38 -0.90 -0.16
N VAL A 23 -11.84 -1.70 0.81
CA VAL A 23 -13.11 -2.42 0.74
C VAL A 23 -13.81 -2.56 2.11
N ASP A 24 -15.14 -2.76 2.06
CA ASP A 24 -16.04 -2.72 3.21
C ASP A 24 -15.69 -3.79 4.27
N LYS A 25 -15.47 -3.35 5.52
CA LYS A 25 -14.99 -4.18 6.66
C LYS A 25 -15.86 -5.41 6.98
N LYS A 26 -17.07 -5.51 6.42
CA LYS A 26 -17.99 -6.65 6.62
C LYS A 26 -17.75 -7.82 5.67
N THR A 27 -17.03 -7.59 4.57
CA THR A 27 -16.71 -8.59 3.54
C THR A 27 -15.23 -8.93 3.49
N ILE A 28 -14.41 -8.22 4.26
CA ILE A 28 -12.97 -8.37 4.26
C ILE A 28 -12.53 -8.64 5.68
N PHE A 29 -11.97 -9.84 5.80
CA PHE A 29 -10.96 -10.19 6.78
C PHE A 29 -9.98 -9.01 6.89
N THR A 30 -10.11 -8.25 7.97
CA THR A 30 -9.27 -7.11 8.28
C THR A 30 -7.80 -7.53 8.37
N ASN A 31 -6.88 -6.58 8.47
CA ASN A 31 -5.47 -6.89 8.65
C ASN A 31 -5.26 -7.92 9.78
N ASP A 32 -6.02 -7.78 10.87
CA ASP A 32 -6.03 -8.75 11.98
C ASP A 32 -6.54 -10.12 11.54
N ASP A 33 -7.45 -10.24 10.57
CA ASP A 33 -7.95 -11.52 10.06
C ASP A 33 -7.06 -12.17 8.98
N ILE A 34 -6.34 -11.40 8.14
CA ILE A 34 -5.31 -11.94 7.23
C ILE A 34 -4.11 -12.41 8.06
N ILE A 35 -3.74 -11.61 9.06
CA ILE A 35 -2.76 -11.95 10.08
C ILE A 35 -3.27 -13.17 10.88
N ASP A 36 -4.51 -13.20 11.35
CA ASP A 36 -5.07 -14.32 12.13
C ASP A 36 -5.22 -15.60 11.30
N ALA A 37 -5.60 -15.52 10.03
CA ALA A 37 -5.66 -16.68 9.13
C ALA A 37 -4.27 -17.29 8.89
N TYR A 38 -3.23 -16.46 8.79
CA TYR A 38 -1.84 -16.91 8.75
C TYR A 38 -1.35 -17.44 10.12
N LEU A 39 -1.82 -16.84 11.23
CA LEU A 39 -1.37 -17.08 12.60
C LEU A 39 -2.09 -18.22 13.36
N LYS A 40 -3.27 -18.70 12.91
CA LYS A 40 -4.07 -19.75 13.59
C LYS A 40 -3.46 -21.17 13.50
N SER A 41 -2.34 -21.35 12.80
CA SER A 41 -1.77 -22.67 12.50
C SER A 41 -0.83 -23.26 13.57
N LYS A 42 -0.33 -22.48 14.54
CA LYS A 42 0.47 -22.99 15.67
C LYS A 42 0.35 -22.06 16.88
N GLU A 43 0.18 -22.61 18.09
CA GLU A 43 0.04 -21.84 19.33
C GLU A 43 1.10 -22.16 20.39
N ASP A 44 1.34 -21.14 21.23
CA ASP A 44 2.02 -21.08 22.53
C ASP A 44 3.53 -20.80 22.67
N SER A 45 4.38 -21.06 21.67
CA SER A 45 5.79 -20.58 21.70
C SER A 45 6.03 -19.28 20.89
N ILE A 46 4.94 -18.61 20.49
CA ILE A 46 4.91 -17.80 19.26
C ILE A 46 4.63 -16.32 19.56
N LYS A 47 4.37 -15.89 20.80
CA LYS A 47 3.97 -14.49 21.07
C LYS A 47 5.07 -13.45 20.77
N GLU A 48 6.32 -13.69 21.15
CA GLU A 48 7.43 -12.77 20.83
C GLU A 48 7.81 -12.81 19.34
N LYS A 49 7.80 -14.00 18.73
CA LYS A 49 7.99 -14.15 17.28
C LYS A 49 6.86 -13.53 16.46
N LYS A 50 5.62 -13.56 16.97
CA LYS A 50 4.44 -12.88 16.41
C LYS A 50 4.66 -11.36 16.42
N GLN A 51 5.09 -10.80 17.54
CA GLN A 51 5.34 -9.36 17.63
C GLN A 51 6.44 -8.92 16.65
N LEU A 52 7.56 -9.63 16.61
CA LEU A 52 8.66 -9.33 15.68
C LEU A 52 8.21 -9.39 14.21
N PHE A 53 7.34 -10.34 13.88
CA PHE A 53 6.77 -10.46 12.54
C PHE A 53 5.87 -9.27 12.18
N VAL A 54 4.98 -8.88 13.10
CA VAL A 54 4.09 -7.72 12.93
C VAL A 54 4.90 -6.44 12.79
N ASP A 55 5.92 -6.25 13.62
CA ASP A 55 6.81 -5.10 13.56
C ASP A 55 7.53 -5.03 12.21
N LYS A 56 8.02 -6.17 11.70
CA LYS A 56 8.70 -6.23 10.40
C LYS A 56 7.76 -6.00 9.23
N LEU A 57 6.53 -6.52 9.30
CA LEU A 57 5.49 -6.26 8.31
C LEU A 57 5.17 -4.76 8.25
N ASN A 58 5.00 -4.11 9.42
CA ASN A 58 4.75 -2.67 9.48
C ASN A 58 5.92 -1.85 8.92
N GLU A 59 7.16 -2.22 9.25
CA GLU A 59 8.37 -1.60 8.68
C GLU A 59 8.37 -1.73 7.14
N ASN A 60 8.01 -2.89 6.61
CA ASN A 60 7.96 -3.13 5.18
C ASN A 60 6.82 -2.35 4.49
N ILE A 61 5.65 -2.23 5.11
CA ILE A 61 4.56 -1.36 4.61
C ILE A 61 5.01 0.12 4.60
N GLU A 62 5.75 0.55 5.61
CA GLU A 62 6.33 1.90 5.64
C GLU A 62 7.37 2.10 4.52
N LYS A 63 8.23 1.10 4.25
CA LYS A 63 9.12 1.12 3.08
C LYS A 63 8.34 1.24 1.77
N SER A 64 7.27 0.47 1.61
CA SER A 64 6.40 0.55 0.42
C SER A 64 5.78 1.94 0.25
N THR A 65 5.47 2.62 1.36
CA THR A 65 5.02 4.02 1.35
C THR A 65 6.10 4.93 0.75
N ASN A 66 7.32 4.87 1.27
CA ASN A 66 8.42 5.72 0.80
C ASN A 66 8.75 5.51 -0.68
N PHE A 67 8.69 4.25 -1.15
CA PHE A 67 8.87 3.95 -2.57
C PHE A 67 7.71 4.42 -3.44
N THR A 68 6.47 4.34 -2.94
CA THR A 68 5.29 4.91 -3.61
C THR A 68 5.42 6.43 -3.74
N ASP A 69 5.82 7.13 -2.68
CA ASP A 69 6.07 8.58 -2.69
C ASP A 69 7.14 8.96 -3.72
N SER A 70 8.21 8.17 -3.78
CA SER A 70 9.31 8.36 -4.73
C SER A 70 8.83 8.19 -6.18
N MET A 71 8.01 7.16 -6.44
CA MET A 71 7.37 6.93 -7.73
C MET A 71 6.45 8.08 -8.12
N PHE A 72 5.58 8.53 -7.22
CA PHE A 72 4.67 9.65 -7.48
C PHE A 72 5.41 10.95 -7.75
N THR A 73 6.50 11.19 -7.02
CA THR A 73 7.37 12.35 -7.22
C THR A 73 8.05 12.28 -8.59
N PHE A 74 8.54 11.10 -8.97
CA PHE A 74 9.13 10.89 -10.30
C PHE A 74 8.12 11.15 -11.41
N LEU A 75 6.92 10.55 -11.33
CA LEU A 75 5.86 10.70 -12.32
C LEU A 75 5.48 12.17 -12.51
N ARG A 76 5.21 12.89 -11.42
CA ARG A 76 4.84 14.31 -11.47
C ARG A 76 5.94 15.20 -12.05
N LYS A 77 7.22 14.91 -11.76
CA LYS A 77 8.37 15.63 -12.34
C LYS A 77 8.49 15.42 -13.86
N ASN A 78 7.98 14.30 -14.37
CA ASN A 78 7.93 14.00 -15.79
C ASN A 78 6.56 14.34 -16.42
N ASN A 79 5.76 15.20 -15.77
CA ASN A 79 4.45 15.67 -16.23
C ASN A 79 3.36 14.59 -16.34
N PHE A 80 3.47 13.50 -15.58
CA PHE A 80 2.39 12.51 -15.44
C PHE A 80 1.54 12.79 -14.18
N ASN A 81 0.27 12.40 -14.25
CA ASN A 81 -0.75 12.60 -13.24
C ASN A 81 -1.20 11.27 -12.63
N PRO A 82 -0.42 10.65 -11.73
CA PRO A 82 -0.85 9.42 -11.07
C PRO A 82 -2.16 9.61 -10.29
N ILE A 83 -3.15 8.75 -10.56
CA ILE A 83 -4.51 8.82 -10.02
C ILE A 83 -4.62 8.14 -8.66
N SER A 84 -4.02 6.95 -8.50
CA SER A 84 -4.01 6.19 -7.25
C SER A 84 -2.88 5.18 -7.22
N ALA A 85 -2.60 4.66 -6.03
CA ALA A 85 -1.77 3.48 -5.86
C ALA A 85 -2.45 2.48 -4.94
N HIS A 86 -2.21 1.20 -5.19
CA HIS A 86 -2.80 0.08 -4.47
C HIS A 86 -1.72 -0.90 -4.09
N LEU A 87 -1.70 -1.34 -2.84
CA LEU A 87 -0.73 -2.28 -2.31
C LEU A 87 -1.36 -3.66 -2.12
N LYS A 88 -0.67 -4.65 -2.67
CA LYS A 88 -0.90 -6.07 -2.45
C LYS A 88 0.27 -6.63 -1.66
N ILE A 89 -0.03 -7.44 -0.65
CA ILE A 89 0.96 -8.15 0.16
C ILE A 89 0.88 -9.63 -0.22
N ASN A 90 1.88 -10.14 -0.93
CA ASN A 90 1.96 -11.56 -1.30
C ASN A 90 2.43 -12.39 -0.10
N THR A 91 3.48 -11.92 0.56
CA THR A 91 4.05 -12.45 1.80
C THR A 91 4.54 -11.30 2.66
N TYR A 92 4.98 -11.59 3.89
CA TYR A 92 5.46 -10.55 4.82
C TYR A 92 6.65 -9.71 4.31
N ASN A 93 7.36 -10.22 3.30
CA ASN A 93 8.52 -9.60 2.69
C ASN A 93 8.36 -9.38 1.18
N ASP A 94 7.18 -9.61 0.58
CA ASP A 94 6.95 -9.47 -0.85
C ASP A 94 5.69 -8.66 -1.14
N PHE A 95 5.88 -7.52 -1.82
CA PHE A 95 4.88 -6.48 -1.99
C PHE A 95 4.74 -6.10 -3.46
N VAL A 96 3.52 -5.78 -3.86
CA VAL A 96 3.23 -5.28 -5.21
C VAL A 96 2.50 -3.96 -5.09
N ILE A 97 3.04 -2.92 -5.71
CA ILE A 97 2.44 -1.59 -5.78
C ILE A 97 1.89 -1.39 -7.20
N LEU A 98 0.58 -1.35 -7.33
CA LEU A 98 -0.09 -0.96 -8.56
C LEU A 98 -0.32 0.55 -8.56
N VAL A 99 0.29 1.26 -9.50
CA VAL A 99 0.03 2.69 -9.74
C VAL A 99 -0.88 2.84 -10.95
N THR A 100 -1.93 3.66 -10.83
CA THR A 100 -2.84 3.92 -11.93
C THR A 100 -2.70 5.33 -12.47
N LEU A 101 -2.77 5.49 -13.79
CA LEU A 101 -2.66 6.78 -14.50
C LEU A 101 -3.82 6.97 -15.49
N PRO A 102 -4.05 8.19 -16.00
CA PRO A 102 -4.91 8.40 -17.14
C PRO A 102 -4.48 7.55 -18.33
N GLU A 103 -5.44 7.07 -19.13
CA GLU A 103 -5.16 6.18 -20.27
C GLU A 103 -4.23 6.83 -21.29
N ASP A 104 -4.46 8.11 -21.63
CA ASP A 104 -3.68 8.88 -22.58
C ASP A 104 -2.22 9.03 -22.16
N GLU A 105 -1.97 9.16 -20.85
CA GLU A 105 -0.63 9.18 -20.29
C GLU A 105 0.02 7.79 -20.27
N PHE A 106 -0.73 6.76 -19.87
CA PHE A 106 -0.23 5.39 -19.74
C PHE A 106 0.25 4.81 -21.09
N ILE A 107 -0.47 5.08 -22.18
CA ILE A 107 -0.12 4.59 -23.52
C ILE A 107 0.96 5.43 -24.21
N SER A 108 1.37 6.55 -23.61
CA SER A 108 2.39 7.42 -24.20
C SER A 108 3.78 6.74 -24.21
N GLU A 109 4.56 6.96 -25.25
CA GLU A 109 5.95 6.45 -25.31
C GLU A 109 6.82 7.05 -24.19
N ASP A 110 6.55 8.31 -23.81
CA ASP A 110 7.26 9.00 -22.73
C ASP A 110 7.09 8.27 -21.40
N PHE A 111 5.99 7.55 -21.19
CA PHE A 111 5.75 6.80 -19.95
C PHE A 111 6.71 5.63 -19.75
N LEU A 112 7.38 5.14 -20.81
CA LEU A 112 8.36 4.05 -20.72
C LEU A 112 9.49 4.34 -19.71
N VAL A 113 9.80 5.62 -19.47
CA VAL A 113 10.80 6.03 -18.47
C VAL A 113 10.41 5.64 -17.04
N SER A 114 9.11 5.48 -16.76
CA SER A 114 8.58 5.07 -15.47
C SER A 114 8.92 3.62 -15.15
N TYR A 115 8.95 2.73 -16.16
CA TYR A 115 9.40 1.34 -15.98
C TYR A 115 10.88 1.27 -15.63
N ASN A 116 11.73 2.13 -16.22
CA ASN A 116 13.14 2.20 -15.86
C ASN A 116 13.34 2.67 -14.41
N PHE A 117 12.54 3.64 -13.97
CA PHE A 117 12.59 4.10 -12.58
C PHE A 117 12.07 3.04 -11.60
N ALA A 118 11.00 2.33 -11.95
CA ALA A 118 10.52 1.17 -11.20
C ALA A 118 11.63 0.13 -11.03
N ALA A 119 12.24 -0.30 -12.15
CA ALA A 119 13.35 -1.25 -12.12
C ALA A 119 14.51 -0.77 -11.24
N THR A 120 14.82 0.53 -11.25
CA THR A 120 15.83 1.11 -10.36
C THR A 120 15.47 0.95 -8.87
N ILE A 121 14.20 1.11 -8.49
CA ILE A 121 13.74 0.86 -7.11
C ILE A 121 13.83 -0.63 -6.77
N GLU A 122 13.39 -1.50 -7.68
CA GLU A 122 13.44 -2.95 -7.51
C GLU A 122 14.89 -3.45 -7.32
N GLU A 123 15.83 -2.89 -8.08
CA GLU A 123 17.26 -3.15 -7.93
C GLU A 123 17.84 -2.64 -6.60
N GLN A 124 17.36 -1.49 -6.09
CA GLN A 124 17.81 -0.95 -4.81
C GLN A 124 17.49 -1.88 -3.64
N VAL A 125 16.37 -2.61 -3.72
CA VAL A 125 15.93 -3.52 -2.67
C VAL A 125 16.40 -4.96 -2.85
N LEU A 126 17.05 -5.27 -3.99
CA LEU A 126 17.47 -6.62 -4.35
C LEU A 126 18.41 -7.28 -3.33
N ASN A 127 19.13 -6.46 -2.55
CA ASN A 127 20.02 -6.93 -1.47
C ASN A 127 19.33 -7.01 -0.08
N ASP A 128 18.12 -6.48 0.07
CA ASP A 128 17.33 -6.61 1.30
C ASP A 128 16.64 -7.97 1.36
N LYS A 129 17.22 -8.90 2.12
CA LYS A 129 16.66 -10.26 2.30
C LYS A 129 15.25 -10.27 2.90
N TYR A 130 14.80 -9.17 3.50
CA TYR A 130 13.55 -9.08 4.22
C TYR A 130 12.54 -8.14 3.54
N TYR A 131 12.84 -7.64 2.34
CA TYR A 131 11.94 -6.77 1.61
C TYR A 131 12.15 -6.89 0.10
N ASN A 132 11.10 -7.25 -0.60
CA ASN A 132 10.96 -7.22 -2.04
C ASN A 132 9.75 -6.36 -2.39
N VAL A 133 9.86 -5.58 -3.46
CA VAL A 133 8.74 -4.81 -4.00
C VAL A 133 8.76 -4.91 -5.52
N MET A 134 7.58 -4.95 -6.12
CA MET A 134 7.39 -4.86 -7.56
C MET A 134 6.42 -3.73 -7.87
N PHE A 135 6.71 -2.95 -8.91
CA PHE A 135 5.76 -1.96 -9.42
C PHE A 135 4.98 -2.51 -10.60
N MET A 136 3.68 -2.27 -10.58
CA MET A 136 2.78 -2.48 -11.70
C MET A 136 2.14 -1.15 -12.08
N PHE A 137 1.82 -1.00 -13.36
CA PHE A 137 1.15 0.18 -13.88
C PHE A 137 -0.09 -0.25 -14.65
N SER A 138 -1.14 0.56 -14.55
CA SER A 138 -2.37 0.38 -15.31
C SER A 138 -2.92 1.75 -15.67
N ASP A 139 -3.59 1.84 -16.81
CA ASP A 139 -4.54 2.90 -17.04
C ASP A 139 -5.72 2.80 -16.06
N ARG A 140 -6.37 3.93 -15.81
CA ARG A 140 -7.59 4.02 -15.04
C ARG A 140 -8.49 5.11 -15.60
N GLU A 141 -9.65 4.68 -16.06
CA GLU A 141 -10.78 5.54 -16.35
C GLU A 141 -11.74 5.53 -15.15
N GLU A 142 -12.15 6.71 -14.68
CA GLU A 142 -12.86 6.85 -13.40
C GLU A 142 -14.25 6.18 -13.41
N GLU A 143 -14.93 6.15 -14.56
CA GLU A 143 -16.28 5.59 -14.70
C GLU A 143 -16.30 4.05 -14.71
N THR A 144 -15.21 3.42 -15.16
CA THR A 144 -15.13 1.97 -15.39
C THR A 144 -14.28 1.24 -14.35
N PHE A 145 -13.59 1.98 -13.48
CA PHE A 145 -12.69 1.41 -12.48
C PHE A 145 -13.42 0.63 -11.38
N ASN A 146 -13.29 -0.70 -11.40
CA ASN A 146 -13.93 -1.57 -10.44
C ASN A 146 -12.99 -1.98 -9.29
N LYS A 147 -13.10 -1.27 -8.16
CA LYS A 147 -12.35 -1.58 -6.93
C LYS A 147 -12.57 -3.01 -6.40
N SER A 148 -13.73 -3.62 -6.68
CA SER A 148 -14.03 -4.98 -6.23
C SER A 148 -13.19 -6.03 -6.96
N LEU A 149 -12.82 -5.77 -8.22
CA LEU A 149 -11.90 -6.63 -8.96
C LEU A 149 -10.49 -6.54 -8.38
N LEU A 150 -10.01 -5.33 -8.08
CA LEU A 150 -8.72 -5.15 -7.41
C LEU A 150 -8.64 -5.87 -6.06
N ALA A 151 -9.69 -5.78 -5.25
CA ALA A 151 -9.76 -6.52 -4.00
C ALA A 151 -9.73 -8.03 -4.21
N SER A 152 -10.40 -8.53 -5.25
CA SER A 152 -10.39 -9.96 -5.62
C SER A 152 -9.01 -10.42 -6.09
N ASP A 153 -8.24 -9.54 -6.74
CA ASP A 153 -6.86 -9.77 -7.17
C ASP A 153 -5.84 -9.61 -6.02
N GLY A 154 -6.29 -9.22 -4.82
CA GLY A 154 -5.49 -9.13 -3.61
C GLY A 154 -4.91 -7.74 -3.33
N PHE A 155 -5.40 -6.68 -3.96
CA PHE A 155 -5.08 -5.30 -3.63
C PHE A 155 -6.07 -4.74 -2.60
N PHE A 156 -5.67 -4.74 -1.34
CA PHE A 156 -6.56 -4.39 -0.21
C PHE A 156 -6.19 -3.08 0.50
N LEU A 157 -5.10 -2.43 0.08
CA LEU A 157 -4.64 -1.15 0.64
C LEU A 157 -4.57 -0.08 -0.46
N ASP A 158 -5.29 1.02 -0.27
CA ASP A 158 -5.27 2.21 -1.11
C ASP A 158 -4.31 3.25 -0.52
N TYR A 159 -3.47 3.83 -1.36
CA TYR A 159 -2.54 4.89 -0.97
C TYR A 159 -3.29 6.23 -0.86
N LYS A 160 -3.15 6.90 0.28
CA LYS A 160 -3.67 8.24 0.51
C LYS A 160 -2.77 9.26 -0.15
N ILE A 161 -3.20 9.72 -1.32
CA ILE A 161 -2.55 10.83 -1.98
C ILE A 161 -2.72 12.07 -1.10
N ASN A 162 -1.64 12.50 -0.45
CA ASN A 162 -1.56 13.85 0.07
C ASN A 162 -1.62 14.78 -1.14
N LYS A 163 -2.76 15.46 -1.33
CA LYS A 163 -2.87 16.54 -2.31
C LYS A 163 -1.89 17.62 -1.88
N VAL A 164 -0.73 17.66 -2.53
CA VAL A 164 0.09 18.87 -2.51
C VAL A 164 -0.72 19.88 -3.30
N GLU A 165 -1.35 20.82 -2.60
CA GLU A 165 -2.03 21.94 -3.24
C GLU A 165 -1.03 22.59 -4.19
N ALA A 166 -1.32 22.55 -5.48
CA ALA A 166 -0.58 23.29 -6.47
C ALA A 166 -0.63 24.76 -6.05
N GLN A 167 0.49 25.30 -5.56
CA GLN A 167 0.61 26.73 -5.33
C GLN A 167 0.44 27.41 -6.68
N ASN A 168 -0.68 28.13 -6.83
CA ASN A 168 -0.96 28.98 -7.98
C ASN A 168 0.28 29.87 -8.28
N PRO A 169 0.84 29.84 -9.49
CA PRO A 169 1.68 30.94 -9.92
C PRO A 169 0.78 32.16 -10.12
N LEU A 170 1.05 33.21 -9.34
CA LEU A 170 0.56 34.57 -9.58
C LEU A 170 1.17 35.17 -10.85
#